data_AF-A0A975FVH2-F1
#
_entry.id   AF-A0A975FVH2-F1
#
_cell.length_a   1.000
_cell.length_b   1.000
_cell.length_c   1.000
_cell.angle_alpha   90.00
_cell.angle_beta   90.00
_cell.angle_gamma   90.00
#
_symmetry.space_group_name_H-M   'P 1'
#
loop_
_entity.id
_entity.type
_entity.pdbx_description
1 polymer ?
#
loop_
_entity_poly.entity_id
_entity_poly.type
_entity_poly.pdbx_seq_one_letter_code
_entity_poly.pdbx_strand_id
1 'polypeptide(L)'
;MFKIKTFKLRKNERYNYTPRYYKGKDEGNIYDFDSRFAKFKNTPNQIDFGSHWAEARRNSRTRGNRSLNKRVLLIATILILIFLWIIDFDLSIFTQQQ
;
A
#
# COMPACT_ATOMS: atom_id res chain seq x y z
N MET A 1 15.94 -16.76 19.61
CA MET A 1 16.14 -17.58 18.40
C MET A 1 16.35 -16.67 17.20
N PHE A 2 17.61 -16.44 16.81
CA PHE A 2 17.97 -15.52 15.73
C PHE A 2 17.63 -16.14 14.37
N LYS A 3 16.65 -15.56 13.67
CA LYS A 3 16.24 -16.02 12.34
C LYS A 3 17.17 -15.42 11.28
N ILE A 4 18.26 -16.11 10.98
CA ILE A 4 19.21 -15.71 9.94
C ILE A 4 18.52 -15.82 8.57
N LYS A 5 18.21 -14.68 7.94
CA LYS A 5 17.69 -14.60 6.55
C LYS A 5 18.86 -14.47 5.57
N THR A 6 19.60 -15.54 5.27
CA THR A 6 20.79 -15.42 4.39
C THR A 6 20.67 -16.02 3.00
N PHE A 7 19.56 -16.69 2.63
CA PHE A 7 19.44 -17.28 1.28
C PHE A 7 18.10 -16.99 0.62
N LYS A 8 17.76 -15.70 0.44
CA LYS A 8 16.67 -15.35 -0.46
C LYS A 8 17.19 -15.37 -1.89
N LEU A 9 16.75 -16.36 -2.66
CA LEU A 9 16.98 -16.37 -4.11
C LEU A 9 16.36 -15.12 -4.74
N ARG A 10 17.05 -14.59 -5.77
CA ARG A 10 16.51 -13.50 -6.57
C ARG A 10 15.23 -13.97 -7.25
N LYS A 11 14.22 -13.11 -7.27
CA LYS A 11 12.98 -13.41 -8.00
C LYS A 11 13.25 -13.37 -9.51
N ASN A 12 12.44 -14.11 -10.27
CA ASN A 12 12.44 -13.98 -11.72
C ASN A 12 11.95 -12.57 -12.10
N GLU A 13 12.69 -11.89 -12.96
CA GLU A 13 12.36 -10.57 -13.47
C GLU A 13 11.80 -10.72 -14.89
N ARG A 14 10.67 -10.09 -15.17
CA ARG A 14 10.07 -10.11 -16.52
C ARG A 14 10.80 -9.10 -17.40
N TYR A 15 11.14 -9.51 -18.62
CA TYR A 15 11.72 -8.58 -19.60
C TYR A 15 10.66 -7.60 -20.13
N ASN A 16 10.97 -6.30 -20.08
CA ASN A 16 10.10 -5.23 -20.54
C ASN A 16 10.49 -4.80 -21.97
N TYR A 17 9.82 -5.38 -22.96
CA TYR A 17 10.05 -5.10 -24.38
C TYR A 17 9.32 -3.84 -24.85
N THR A 18 10.00 -3.05 -25.67
CA THR A 18 9.45 -1.87 -26.34
C THR A 18 9.70 -2.03 -27.85
N PRO A 19 8.65 -1.99 -28.70
CA PRO A 19 8.82 -2.03 -30.15
C PRO A 19 9.70 -0.89 -30.66
N ARG A 20 10.43 -1.13 -31.74
CA ARG A 20 11.42 -0.18 -32.33
C ARG A 20 10.88 1.24 -32.54
N TYR A 21 9.64 1.37 -32.99
CA TYR A 21 9.02 2.66 -33.31
C TYR A 21 8.03 3.15 -32.26
N TYR A 22 7.88 2.41 -31.15
CA TYR A 22 6.91 2.75 -30.12
C TYR A 22 7.55 3.58 -29.02
N LYS A 23 7.08 4.83 -28.88
CA LYS A 23 7.51 5.76 -27.83
C LYS A 23 6.59 5.65 -26.61
N GLY A 24 6.55 4.46 -26.01
CA GLY A 24 5.70 4.18 -24.85
C GLY A 24 6.41 4.20 -23.51
N LYS A 25 7.69 4.59 -23.46
CA LYS A 25 8.39 4.83 -22.20
C LYS A 25 8.58 6.32 -22.06
N ASP A 26 8.09 6.87 -20.95
CA ASP A 26 8.31 8.28 -20.64
C ASP A 26 9.81 8.50 -20.41
N GLU A 27 10.37 9.50 -21.08
CA GLU A 27 11.79 9.85 -21.01
C GLU A 27 12.18 10.44 -19.63
N GLY A 28 11.18 10.69 -18.77
CA GLY A 28 11.36 11.16 -17.41
C GLY A 28 11.96 12.56 -17.34
N ASN A 29 12.53 12.92 -16.19
CA ASN A 29 13.20 14.20 -16.01
C ASN A 29 14.56 14.19 -16.74
N ILE A 30 14.73 15.15 -17.65
CA ILE A 30 15.95 15.35 -18.45
C ILE A 30 17.14 15.74 -17.56
N TYR A 31 16.88 16.41 -16.43
CA TYR A 31 17.90 16.88 -15.50
C TYR A 31 18.25 15.89 -14.40
N ASP A 32 17.64 14.71 -14.39
CA ASP A 32 17.93 13.69 -13.39
C ASP A 32 19.26 12.97 -13.71
N PHE A 33 20.15 12.88 -12.74
CA PHE A 33 21.56 12.47 -12.89
C PHE A 33 21.78 10.95 -13.05
N ASP A 34 20.71 10.15 -13.14
CA ASP A 34 20.83 8.70 -13.26
C ASP A 34 21.21 8.22 -14.68
N SER A 35 21.82 7.04 -14.76
CA SER A 35 22.20 6.42 -16.03
C SER A 35 20.99 6.09 -16.90
N ARG A 36 21.13 6.19 -18.23
CA ARG A 36 20.06 5.83 -19.19
C ARG A 36 19.50 4.42 -18.92
N PHE A 37 20.37 3.45 -18.60
CA PHE A 37 19.95 2.08 -18.33
C PHE A 37 19.16 1.93 -17.03
N ALA A 38 19.54 2.65 -15.97
CA ALA A 38 18.84 2.60 -14.69
C ALA A 38 17.43 3.17 -14.81
N LYS A 39 17.26 4.30 -15.53
CA LYS A 39 15.96 4.92 -15.78
C LYS A 39 14.98 3.95 -16.45
N PHE A 40 15.42 3.25 -17.51
CA PHE A 40 14.54 2.35 -18.26
C PHE A 40 14.37 0.95 -17.66
N LYS A 41 15.12 0.60 -16.62
CA LYS A 41 15.05 -0.73 -15.98
C LYS A 41 13.73 -0.95 -15.24
N ASN A 42 13.25 0.07 -14.53
CA ASN A 42 12.08 -0.04 -13.68
C ASN A 42 10.81 0.57 -14.31
N THR A 43 10.94 1.38 -15.37
CA THR A 43 9.81 2.06 -16.01
C THR A 43 9.05 1.10 -16.93
N PRO A 44 7.80 0.73 -16.60
CA PRO A 44 6.97 -0.08 -17.47
C PRO A 44 6.65 0.65 -18.78
N ASN A 45 6.40 -0.13 -19.83
CA ASN A 45 5.90 0.43 -21.09
C ASN A 45 4.42 0.84 -20.94
N GLN A 46 3.96 1.90 -21.58
CA GLN A 46 2.56 2.35 -21.52
C GLN A 46 1.55 1.25 -21.93
N ILE A 47 1.91 0.36 -22.86
CA ILE A 47 1.06 -0.79 -23.26
C ILE A 47 1.05 -1.93 -22.23
N ASP A 48 2.02 -2.00 -21.31
CA ASP A 48 2.11 -3.11 -20.35
C ASP A 48 1.16 -2.91 -19.16
N PHE A 49 -0.14 -2.99 -19.41
CA PHE A 49 -1.18 -2.83 -18.40
C PHE A 49 -0.94 -3.74 -17.19
N GLY A 50 -0.51 -4.99 -17.39
CA GLY A 50 -0.26 -5.91 -16.28
C GLY A 50 0.74 -5.38 -15.25
N SER A 51 1.80 -4.73 -15.73
CA SER A 51 2.78 -4.06 -14.86
C SER A 51 2.20 -2.84 -14.14
N HIS A 52 1.42 -2.01 -14.85
CA HIS A 52 0.70 -0.86 -14.26
C HIS A 52 -0.27 -1.29 -13.17
N TRP A 53 -1.05 -2.34 -13.40
CA TRP A 53 -1.96 -2.91 -12.39
C TRP A 53 -1.19 -3.48 -11.19
N ALA A 54 -0.04 -4.12 -11.42
CA ALA A 54 0.79 -4.64 -10.35
C ALA A 54 1.41 -3.52 -9.50
N GLU A 55 1.87 -2.45 -10.15
CA GLU A 55 2.41 -1.25 -9.50
C GLU A 55 1.33 -0.49 -8.74
N ALA A 56 0.17 -0.22 -9.36
CA ALA A 56 -0.98 0.37 -8.71
C ALA A 56 -1.42 -0.43 -7.49
N ARG A 57 -1.45 -1.78 -7.59
CA ARG A 57 -1.72 -2.67 -6.46
C ARG A 57 -0.63 -2.60 -5.39
N ARG A 58 0.64 -2.40 -5.77
CA ARG A 58 1.75 -2.24 -4.81
C ARG A 58 1.64 -0.91 -4.08
N ASN A 59 1.32 0.16 -4.80
CA ASN A 59 1.16 1.52 -4.25
C ASN A 59 -0.09 1.61 -3.38
N SER A 60 -1.18 0.93 -3.76
CA SER A 60 -2.40 0.84 -2.95
C SER A 60 -2.25 -0.02 -1.70
N ARG A 61 -1.26 -0.93 -1.65
CA ARG A 61 -0.87 -1.66 -0.44
C ARG A 61 -0.14 -0.72 0.53
N THR A 62 -0.86 0.23 1.08
CA THR A 62 -0.42 1.12 2.17
C THR A 62 -0.30 0.37 3.49
N ARG A 63 0.63 -0.61 3.58
CA ARG A 63 0.96 -1.26 4.87
C ARG A 63 1.49 -0.28 5.92
N GLY A 64 1.89 0.93 5.51
CA GLY A 64 2.35 2.00 6.40
C GLY A 64 1.24 2.71 7.19
N ASN A 65 -0.01 2.65 6.75
CA ASN A 65 -1.14 3.35 7.39
C ASN A 65 -2.09 2.39 8.13
N ARG A 66 -1.55 1.29 8.68
CA ARG A 66 -2.31 0.39 9.56
C ARG A 66 -2.64 1.01 10.92
N SER A 67 -2.13 2.20 11.23
CA SER A 67 -2.51 2.91 12.45
C SER A 67 -3.91 3.48 12.27
N LEU A 68 -4.87 2.98 13.06
CA LEU A 68 -6.15 3.67 13.23
C LEU A 68 -5.88 5.09 13.75
N ASN A 69 -6.47 6.09 13.11
CA ASN A 69 -6.33 7.47 13.54
C ASN A 69 -6.99 7.64 14.91
N LYS A 70 -6.22 8.09 15.91
CA LYS A 70 -6.73 8.31 17.28
C LYS A 70 -7.99 9.19 17.31
N ARG A 71 -8.10 10.16 16.38
CA ARG A 71 -9.28 11.02 16.25
C ARG A 71 -10.53 10.24 15.86
N VAL A 72 -10.40 9.29 14.93
CA VAL A 72 -11.53 8.44 14.48
C VAL A 72 -12.01 7.54 15.62
N LEU A 73 -11.07 6.96 16.37
CA LEU A 73 -11.41 6.16 17.54
C LEU A 73 -12.12 6.99 18.61
N LEU A 74 -11.61 8.19 18.90
CA LEU A 74 -12.21 9.11 19.87
C LEU A 74 -13.63 9.54 19.46
N ILE A 75 -13.84 9.93 18.19
CA ILE A 75 -15.16 10.28 17.66
C ILE A 75 -16.11 9.08 17.76
N ALA A 76 -15.67 7.88 17.36
CA ALA A 76 -16.48 6.68 17.43
C ALA A 76 -16.90 6.34 18.87
N THR A 77 -15.97 6.44 19.84
CA THR A 77 -16.28 6.22 21.26
C THR A 77 -17.31 7.23 21.78
N ILE A 78 -17.17 8.52 21.46
CA ILE A 78 -18.15 9.54 21.88
C ILE A 78 -19.53 9.27 21.29
N LEU A 79 -19.62 8.94 20.00
CA LEU A 79 -20.88 8.65 19.34
C LEU A 79 -21.58 7.41 19.94
N ILE A 80 -20.82 6.36 20.26
CA ILE A 80 -21.36 5.17 20.94
C ILE A 80 -21.89 5.55 22.33
N LEU A 81 -21.15 6.34 23.12
CA LEU A 81 -21.61 6.75 24.44
C LEU A 81 -22.90 7.59 24.38
N ILE A 82 -23.00 8.53 23.44
CA ILE A 82 -24.22 9.33 23.23
C ILE A 82 -25.38 8.42 22.83
N PHE A 83 -25.16 7.48 21.91
CA PHE A 83 -26.18 6.54 21.49
C PHE A 83 -26.70 5.70 22.67
N LEU A 84 -25.80 5.14 23.49
CA LEU A 84 -26.16 4.34 24.66
C LEU A 84 -26.92 5.15 25.72
N TRP A 85 -26.61 6.44 25.86
CA TRP A 85 -27.32 7.34 26.75
C TRP A 85 -28.76 7.62 26.28
N ILE A 86 -28.99 7.80 24.98
CA ILE A 86 -30.34 8.06 24.43
C ILE A 86 -31.32 6.91 24.70
N ILE A 87 -30.83 5.67 24.72
CA ILE A 87 -31.66 4.46 24.89
C ILE A 87 -31.68 3.96 26.34
N ASP A 88 -31.10 4.70 27.29
CA ASP A 88 -30.94 4.28 28.69
C ASP A 88 -30.32 2.87 28.83
N PHE A 89 -29.30 2.56 28.03
CA PHE A 89 -28.70 1.21 28.01
C PHE A 89 -27.89 0.93 29.29
N ASP A 90 -28.26 -0.14 30.00
CA ASP A 90 -27.57 -0.56 31.21
C ASP A 90 -26.24 -1.27 30.91
N LEU A 91 -25.12 -0.59 31.20
CA LEU A 91 -23.76 -1.14 31.07
C LEU A 91 -23.39 -2.17 32.15
N SER A 92 -24.16 -2.23 33.25
CA SER A 92 -23.87 -3.14 34.37
C SER A 92 -24.06 -4.62 34.02
N ILE A 93 -24.80 -4.91 32.94
CA ILE A 93 -25.03 -6.25 32.39
C ILE A 93 -23.72 -6.99 32.06
N PHE A 94 -22.63 -6.28 31.78
CA PHE A 94 -21.32 -6.87 31.49
C PHE A 94 -20.48 -7.17 32.74
N THR A 95 -20.91 -6.69 33.91
CA THR A 95 -20.20 -6.88 35.19
C THR A 95 -20.91 -7.86 36.13
N GLN A 96 -22.13 -8.29 35.80
CA GLN A 96 -22.80 -9.34 36.57
C GLN A 96 -22.18 -10.71 36.24
N GLN A 97 -21.22 -11.09 37.06
CA GLN A 97 -20.75 -12.46 37.13
C GLN A 97 -21.74 -13.22 38.02
N GLN A 98 -22.47 -14.17 37.43
CA GLN A 98 -23.25 -15.16 38.21
C GLN A 98 -22.35 -15.90 39.20
#